data_AF-A0A803P8F8-F1
#
_entry.id   AF-A0A803P8F8-F1
#
_cell.length_a   1.000
_cell.length_b   1.000
_cell.length_c   1.000
_cell.angle_alpha   90.00
_cell.angle_beta   90.00
_cell.angle_gamma   90.00
#
_symmetry.space_group_name_H-M   'P 1'
#
loop_
_entity.id
_entity.type
_entity.pdbx_description
1 polymer ?
#
loop_
_entity_poly.entity_id
_entity_poly.type
_entity_poly.pdbx_seq_one_letter_code
_entity_poly.pdbx_strand_id
1 'polypeptide(L)'
;MDVYEDHYEILGLPSGKNGAKITLKEITKAYKAKALLLHPDKNPFDSKAKAKFQRLKSSYDVLKDDNTRKLFDKKLSNIIAKRRKMESDLARVSS
;
A
#
# COMPACT_ATOMS: atom_id res chain seq x y z
N MET A 1 -11.89 -1.56 -14.68
CA MET A 1 -11.78 -1.85 -13.24
C MET A 1 -10.30 -1.98 -12.92
N ASP A 2 -9.58 -0.86 -12.86
CA ASP A 2 -8.16 -0.87 -12.51
C ASP A 2 -8.07 -1.15 -11.01
N VAL A 3 -7.88 -2.42 -10.65
CA VAL A 3 -7.62 -2.87 -9.28
C VAL A 3 -6.29 -2.25 -8.86
N TYR A 4 -6.35 -1.04 -8.32
CA TYR A 4 -5.20 -0.35 -7.78
C TYR A 4 -4.90 -1.00 -6.42
N GLU A 5 -4.07 -2.04 -6.41
CA GLU A 5 -3.57 -2.62 -5.17
C GLU A 5 -2.70 -1.56 -4.48
N ASP A 6 -3.21 -0.97 -3.39
CA ASP A 6 -2.47 -0.02 -2.57
C ASP A 6 -1.24 -0.70 -1.96
N HIS A 7 -0.10 -0.56 -2.63
CA HIS A 7 1.17 -1.12 -2.19
C HIS A 7 1.53 -0.65 -0.78
N TYR A 8 1.20 0.61 -0.44
CA TYR A 8 1.35 1.14 0.91
C TYR A 8 0.56 0.32 1.93
N GLU A 9 -0.70 0.00 1.69
CA GLU A 9 -1.50 -0.83 2.61
C GLU A 9 -0.94 -2.26 2.72
N ILE A 10 -0.45 -2.83 1.62
CA ILE A 10 0.22 -4.13 1.63
C ILE A 10 1.46 -4.10 2.53
N LEU A 11 2.21 -3.00 2.54
CA LEU A 11 3.34 -2.76 3.45
C LEU A 11 2.90 -2.34 4.86
N GLY A 12 1.62 -2.07 5.09
CA GLY A 12 1.08 -1.62 6.37
C GLY A 12 1.37 -0.15 6.64
N LEU A 13 1.63 0.60 5.57
CA LEU A 13 1.86 2.03 5.58
C LEU A 13 0.56 2.74 5.23
N PRO A 14 0.35 3.94 5.79
CA PRO A 14 -0.83 4.73 5.48
C PRO A 14 -0.83 5.13 4.00
N SER A 15 -1.90 4.79 3.28
CA SER A 15 -2.14 5.25 1.92
C SER A 15 -2.58 6.72 1.89
N GLY A 16 -2.64 7.32 0.71
CA GLY A 16 -3.05 8.71 0.52
C GLY A 16 -1.96 9.76 0.77
N LYS A 17 -2.33 10.93 1.34
CA LYS A 17 -1.40 12.06 1.60
C LYS A 17 -0.24 11.69 2.50
N ASN A 18 -0.43 10.68 3.35
CA ASN A 18 0.62 10.19 4.23
C ASN A 18 1.58 9.28 3.45
N GLY A 19 1.09 8.47 2.52
CA GLY A 19 1.92 7.68 1.60
C GLY A 19 2.89 8.53 0.77
N ALA A 20 2.46 9.71 0.31
CA ALA A 20 3.34 10.67 -0.36
C ALA A 20 4.54 11.11 0.50
N LYS A 21 4.34 11.23 1.82
CA LYS A 21 5.36 11.63 2.79
C LYS A 21 6.27 10.49 3.24
N ILE A 22 5.88 9.24 2.99
CA ILE A 22 6.62 8.04 3.40
C ILE A 22 7.91 7.94 2.58
N THR A 23 9.07 8.08 3.19
CA THR A 23 10.36 7.94 2.48
C THR A 23 10.74 6.47 2.25
N LEU A 24 11.67 6.21 1.32
CA LEU A 24 12.21 4.86 1.08
C LEU A 24 12.70 4.16 2.35
N LYS A 25 13.23 4.92 3.32
CA LYS A 25 13.65 4.39 4.62
C LYS A 25 12.48 3.80 5.39
N GLU A 26 11.35 4.52 5.45
CA GLU A 26 10.12 4.06 6.12
C GLU A 26 9.51 2.85 5.40
N ILE A 27 9.52 2.86 4.05
CA ILE A 27 9.07 1.71 3.24
C ILE A 27 9.90 0.47 3.57
N THR A 28 11.22 0.61 3.59
CA THR A 28 12.14 -0.49 3.91
C THR A 28 11.98 -0.98 5.34
N LYS A 29 11.73 -0.08 6.29
CA LYS A 29 11.50 -0.41 7.70
C LYS A 29 10.20 -1.18 7.88
N ALA A 30 9.10 -0.72 7.28
CA ALA A 30 7.82 -1.42 7.30
C ALA A 30 7.86 -2.77 6.57
N TYR A 31 8.55 -2.82 5.41
CA TYR A 31 8.81 -4.08 4.71
C TYR A 31 9.52 -5.08 5.62
N LYS A 32 10.62 -4.70 6.27
CA LYS A 32 11.33 -5.59 7.20
C LYS A 32 10.45 -6.06 8.35
N ALA A 33 9.67 -5.16 8.96
CA ALA A 33 8.76 -5.52 10.05
C ALA A 33 7.70 -6.54 9.60
N LYS A 34 7.03 -6.29 8.46
CA LYS A 34 6.03 -7.23 7.92
C LYS A 34 6.67 -8.53 7.40
N ALA A 35 7.84 -8.46 6.79
CA ALA A 35 8.57 -9.63 6.30
C ALA A 35 8.90 -10.59 7.44
N LEU A 36 9.27 -10.07 8.62
CA LEU A 36 9.51 -10.86 9.82
C LEU A 36 8.21 -11.47 10.39
N LEU A 37 7.11 -10.71 10.36
CA LEU A 37 5.79 -11.18 10.81
C LEU A 37 5.22 -12.27 9.90
N LEU A 38 5.39 -12.11 8.59
CA LEU A 38 4.90 -13.01 7.54
C LEU A 38 5.93 -14.04 7.11
N HIS A 39 7.05 -14.15 7.83
CA HIS A 39 8.13 -15.05 7.45
C HIS A 39 7.65 -16.50 7.49
N PRO A 40 7.88 -17.32 6.45
CA PRO A 40 7.42 -18.70 6.41
C PRO A 40 8.06 -19.57 7.51
N ASP A 41 9.25 -19.21 7.99
CA ASP A 41 9.92 -19.87 9.12
C ASP A 41 9.12 -19.75 10.44
N LYS A 42 8.51 -18.58 10.69
CA LYS A 42 7.65 -18.36 11.87
C LYS A 42 6.21 -18.81 11.64
N ASN A 43 5.79 -18.95 10.39
CA ASN A 43 4.44 -19.37 10.01
C ASN A 43 4.48 -20.61 9.10
N PRO A 44 5.05 -21.74 9.57
CA PRO A 44 5.16 -22.95 8.74
C PRO A 44 3.80 -23.57 8.38
N PHE A 45 2.74 -23.19 9.10
CA PHE A 45 1.37 -23.69 8.89
C PHE A 45 0.48 -22.76 8.06
N ASP A 46 0.90 -21.51 7.78
CA ASP A 46 0.11 -20.58 6.96
C ASP A 46 0.54 -20.69 5.50
N SER A 47 -0.15 -21.51 4.70
CA SER A 47 0.08 -21.63 3.25
C SER A 47 -0.06 -20.28 2.53
N LYS A 48 -0.74 -19.31 3.16
CA LYS A 48 -0.90 -17.94 2.66
C LYS A 48 0.30 -17.05 3.00
N ALA A 49 1.20 -17.42 3.91
CA ALA A 49 2.37 -16.63 4.29
C ALA A 49 3.29 -16.41 3.08
N LYS A 50 3.52 -17.46 2.27
CA LYS A 50 4.28 -17.37 1.03
C LYS A 50 3.67 -16.37 0.04
N ALA A 51 2.35 -16.43 -0.17
CA ALA A 51 1.64 -15.51 -1.05
C ALA A 51 1.65 -14.06 -0.54
N LYS A 52 1.44 -13.86 0.77
CA LYS A 52 1.51 -12.54 1.42
C LYS A 52 2.93 -11.96 1.32
N PHE A 53 3.96 -12.78 1.53
CA PHE A 53 5.36 -12.38 1.41
C PHE A 53 5.73 -12.00 -0.03
N GLN A 54 5.27 -12.78 -1.02
CA GLN A 54 5.45 -12.47 -2.44
C GLN A 54 4.80 -11.13 -2.81
N ARG A 55 3.57 -10.88 -2.34
CA ARG A 55 2.88 -9.59 -2.48
C ARG A 55 3.65 -8.45 -1.81
N LEU A 56 4.13 -8.66 -0.58
CA LEU A 56 4.94 -7.68 0.15
C LEU A 56 6.19 -7.28 -0.63
N LYS A 57 6.90 -8.26 -1.18
CA LYS A 57 8.11 -8.06 -1.98
C LYS A 57 7.80 -7.30 -3.28
N SER A 58 6.72 -7.66 -3.96
CA SER A 58 6.29 -6.99 -5.20
C SER A 58 5.93 -5.52 -4.93
N SER A 59 5.16 -5.26 -3.88
CA SER A 59 4.83 -3.89 -3.44
C SER A 59 6.07 -3.07 -3.08
N TYR A 60 7.04 -3.69 -2.40
CA TYR A 60 8.31 -3.03 -2.07
C TYR A 60 9.08 -2.63 -3.33
N ASP A 61 9.18 -3.53 -4.30
CA ASP A 61 9.93 -3.28 -5.54
C ASP A 61 9.33 -2.12 -6.35
N VAL A 62 8.00 -2.04 -6.41
CA VAL A 62 7.30 -0.93 -7.09
C VAL A 62 7.48 0.40 -6.35
N LEU A 63 7.47 0.41 -5.02
CA LEU A 63 7.63 1.66 -4.24
C LEU A 63 9.10 2.07 -4.06
N LYS A 64 10.02 1.13 -4.28
CA LYS A 64 11.47 1.36 -4.27
C LYS A 64 11.90 2.23 -5.44
N ASP A 65 11.29 2.03 -6.61
CA ASP A 65 11.64 2.75 -7.83
C ASP A 65 10.98 4.15 -7.85
N ASP A 66 11.79 5.18 -8.13
CA ASP A 66 11.35 6.58 -8.09
C ASP A 66 10.36 6.91 -9.22
N ASN A 67 10.46 6.24 -10.37
CA ASN A 67 9.60 6.50 -11.52
C ASN A 67 8.19 5.99 -11.27
N THR A 68 8.08 4.73 -10.84
CA THR A 68 6.79 4.13 -10.44
C THR A 68 6.21 4.87 -9.24
N ARG A 69 7.04 5.26 -8.27
CA ARG A 69 6.60 6.05 -7.12
C ARG A 69 6.03 7.40 -7.52
N LYS A 70 6.67 8.15 -8.43
CA LYS A 70 6.15 9.42 -8.95
C LYS A 70 4.80 9.24 -9.65
N LEU A 71 4.69 8.21 -10.49
CA LEU A 71 3.45 7.91 -11.20
C LEU A 71 2.33 7.54 -10.21
N PHE A 72 2.71 6.78 -9.18
CA PHE A 72 1.81 6.36 -8.11
C PHE A 72 1.34 7.56 -7.30
N ASP A 73 2.25 8.45 -6.88
CA ASP A 73 1.95 9.65 -6.12
C ASP A 73 0.97 10.57 -6.87
N LYS A 74 1.21 10.75 -8.18
CA LYS A 74 0.32 11.51 -9.07
C LYS A 74 -1.09 10.91 -9.13
N LYS A 75 -1.21 9.57 -9.26
CA LYS A 75 -2.50 8.87 -9.21
C LYS A 75 -3.15 8.99 -7.83
N LEU A 76 -2.38 8.83 -6.76
CA LEU A 76 -2.84 8.84 -5.39
C LEU A 76 -3.46 10.19 -5.03
N SER A 77 -2.82 11.30 -5.43
CA SER A 77 -3.38 12.65 -5.29
C SER A 77 -4.78 12.76 -5.90
N ASN A 78 -4.96 12.22 -7.11
CA ASN A 78 -6.24 12.20 -7.81
C ASN A 78 -7.26 11.27 -7.15
N ILE A 79 -6.82 10.12 -6.65
CA ILE A 79 -7.67 9.16 -5.92
C ILE A 79 -8.17 9.76 -4.60
N ILE A 80 -7.31 10.44 -3.83
CA ILE A 80 -7.69 11.11 -2.59
C ILE A 80 -8.71 12.22 -2.88
N ALA A 81 -8.47 13.02 -3.93
CA ALA A 81 -9.39 14.07 -4.35
C ALA A 81 -10.75 13.48 -4.75
N LYS A 82 -10.76 12.38 -5.53
CA LYS A 82 -11.99 11.65 -5.88
C LYS A 82 -12.67 11.05 -4.66
N ARG A 83 -11.94 10.41 -3.76
CA ARG A 83 -12.48 9.75 -2.56
C ARG A 83 -13.13 10.76 -1.63
N ARG A 84 -12.51 11.92 -1.42
CA ARG A 84 -13.10 13.02 -0.64
C ARG A 84 -14.41 13.53 -1.26
N LYS A 85 -14.48 13.61 -2.60
CA LYS A 85 -15.70 14.00 -3.31
C LYS A 85 -16.79 12.93 -3.16
N MET A 86 -16.45 11.68 -3.44
CA MET A 86 -17.34 10.51 -3.30
C MET A 86 -17.88 10.34 -1.88
N GLU A 87 -17.06 10.51 -0.84
CA GLU A 87 -17.47 10.39 0.56
C GLU A 87 -18.46 11.51 0.94
N SER A 88 -18.26 12.73 0.43
CA SER A 88 -19.19 13.84 0.59
C SER A 88 -20.51 13.62 -0.16
N ASP A 89 -20.48 13.05 -1.37
CA ASP A 89 -21.67 12.71 -2.14
C ASP A 89 -22.48 11.58 -1.48
N LEU A 90 -21.78 10.57 -0.93
CA LEU A 90 -22.41 9.44 -0.23
C LEU A 90 -23.09 9.88 1.08
N ALA A 91 -22.44 10.76 1.86
CA ALA A 91 -23.02 11.31 3.09
C ALA A 91 -24.30 12.11 2.84
N ARG A 92 -24.47 12.68 1.64
CA ARG A 92 -25.63 13.50 1.25
C ARG A 92 -26.83 12.69 0.76
N VAL A 93 -26.60 11.47 0.27
CA VAL A 93 -27.65 10.53 -0.19
C VAL A 93 -28.22 9.69 0.96
N SER A 94 -27.47 9.57 2.06
CA SER A 94 -27.85 8.74 3.20
C SER A 94 -28.59 9.51 4.32
N SER A 95 -29.01 10.76 4.06
CA SER A 95 -29.87 11.60 4.91
C SER A 95 -31.16 11.92 4.17
#